data_AF-A0A524DAJ8-F1
#
_entry.id   AF-A0A524DAJ8-F1
#
_cell.length_a   1.000
_cell.length_b   1.000
_cell.length_c   1.000
_cell.angle_alpha   90.00
_cell.angle_beta   90.00
_cell.angle_gamma   90.00
#
_symmetry.space_group_name_H-M   'P 1'
#
loop_
_entity.id
_entity.type
_entity.pdbx_description
1 polymer ?
#
loop_
_entity_poly.entity_id
_entity_poly.type
_entity_poly.pdbx_seq_one_letter_code
_entity_poly.pdbx_strand_id
1 'polypeptide(L)'
;MKLIQIKKRKSFIREFKKHFSILISLLLILFIGVLIVNIQYDYSTNNSNSIEEKNSYTPNKIYTSNPTEAVNVCITEIYVDGSDWEWIEIYNPKDTAVDVTNWEIVDGGYGSSGQTEVRFSDIGLTSIGPGQVIMIGDDWANTDYNDTVTFASGE
;
A
#
# COMPACT_ATOMS: atom_id res chain seq x y z
N MET A 1 -47.12 -57.20 -31.39
CA MET A 1 -47.39 -55.76 -31.07
C MET A 1 -46.79 -55.27 -29.75
N LYS A 2 -46.88 -56.00 -28.62
CA LYS A 2 -46.34 -55.57 -27.30
C LYS A 2 -44.81 -55.34 -27.23
N LEU A 3 -44.00 -56.17 -27.90
CA LEU A 3 -42.52 -56.07 -27.86
C LEU A 3 -41.96 -54.80 -28.51
N ILE A 4 -42.58 -54.34 -29.59
CA ILE A 4 -42.19 -53.09 -30.29
C ILE A 4 -42.46 -51.88 -29.39
N GLN A 5 -43.58 -51.89 -28.67
CA GLN A 5 -43.92 -50.83 -27.70
C GLN A 5 -42.92 -50.76 -26.54
N ILE A 6 -42.45 -51.92 -26.04
CA ILE A 6 -41.45 -51.97 -24.96
C ILE A 6 -40.08 -51.45 -25.43
N LYS A 7 -39.63 -51.80 -26.65
CA LYS A 7 -38.37 -51.28 -27.21
C LYS A 7 -38.40 -49.77 -27.40
N LYS A 8 -39.52 -49.23 -27.92
CA LYS A 8 -39.72 -47.78 -28.07
C LYS A 8 -39.68 -47.05 -26.72
N ARG A 9 -40.35 -47.59 -25.70
CA ARG A 9 -40.32 -47.03 -24.32
C ARG A 9 -38.90 -47.05 -23.73
N LYS A 10 -38.13 -48.13 -23.88
CA LYS A 10 -36.74 -48.21 -23.39
C LYS A 10 -35.81 -47.24 -24.12
N SER A 11 -35.95 -47.09 -25.44
CA SER A 11 -35.17 -46.13 -26.22
C SER A 11 -35.49 -44.70 -25.82
N PHE A 12 -36.78 -44.38 -25.62
CA PHE A 12 -37.23 -43.07 -25.16
C PHE A 12 -36.67 -42.73 -23.78
N ILE A 13 -36.74 -43.66 -22.82
CA ILE A 13 -36.20 -43.46 -21.46
C ILE A 13 -34.68 -43.23 -21.50
N ARG A 14 -33.95 -43.92 -22.40
CA ARG A 14 -32.51 -43.74 -22.54
C ARG A 14 -32.15 -42.35 -23.05
N GLU A 15 -32.81 -41.87 -24.11
CA GLU A 15 -32.55 -40.53 -24.63
C GLU A 15 -33.01 -39.45 -23.63
N PHE A 16 -34.15 -39.65 -22.97
CA PHE A 16 -34.61 -38.76 -21.90
C PHE A 16 -33.58 -38.63 -20.77
N LYS A 17 -33.00 -39.74 -20.30
CA LYS A 17 -31.96 -39.71 -19.25
C LYS A 17 -30.69 -38.99 -19.68
N LYS A 18 -30.27 -39.10 -20.95
CA LYS A 18 -29.10 -38.39 -21.47
C LYS A 18 -29.33 -36.87 -21.48
N HIS A 19 -30.46 -36.43 -22.03
CA HIS A 19 -30.80 -35.01 -22.05
C HIS A 19 -30.99 -34.45 -20.63
N PHE A 20 -31.63 -35.21 -19.74
CA PHE A 20 -31.76 -34.85 -18.34
C PHE A 20 -30.41 -34.72 -17.64
N SER A 21 -29.47 -35.63 -17.91
CA SER A 21 -28.09 -35.54 -17.39
C SER A 21 -27.36 -34.31 -17.90
N ILE A 22 -27.49 -33.98 -19.18
CA ILE A 22 -26.86 -32.78 -19.78
C ILE A 22 -27.43 -31.50 -19.17
N LEU A 23 -28.75 -31.44 -18.98
CA LEU A 23 -29.42 -30.30 -18.35
C LEU A 23 -28.95 -30.09 -16.90
N ILE A 24 -28.82 -31.18 -16.12
CA ILE A 24 -28.28 -31.12 -14.75
C ILE A 24 -26.84 -30.61 -14.75
N SER A 25 -25.99 -31.09 -15.67
CA SER A 25 -24.59 -30.62 -15.76
C SER A 25 -24.50 -29.13 -16.10
N LEU A 26 -25.33 -28.63 -17.01
CA LEU A 26 -25.36 -27.20 -17.35
C LEU A 26 -25.84 -26.33 -16.18
N LEU A 27 -26.85 -26.80 -15.43
CA LEU A 27 -27.32 -26.13 -14.22
C LEU A 27 -26.26 -26.10 -13.12
N LEU A 28 -25.51 -27.19 -12.94
CA LEU A 28 -24.40 -27.24 -11.97
C LEU A 28 -23.28 -26.28 -12.33
N ILE A 29 -22.89 -26.19 -13.61
CA ILE A 29 -21.86 -25.25 -14.06
C ILE A 29 -22.28 -23.80 -13.83
N LEU A 30 -23.54 -23.45 -14.15
CA LEU A 30 -24.09 -22.12 -13.86
C LEU A 30 -24.12 -21.81 -12.36
N PHE A 31 -24.57 -22.77 -11.54
CA PHE A 31 -24.63 -22.60 -10.09
C PHE A 31 -23.25 -22.40 -9.46
N ILE A 32 -22.26 -23.19 -9.89
CA ILE A 32 -20.86 -23.06 -9.44
C ILE A 32 -20.28 -21.70 -9.86
N GLY A 33 -20.54 -21.25 -11.08
CA GLY A 33 -20.09 -19.92 -11.54
C GLY A 33 -20.66 -18.78 -10.70
N VAL A 34 -21.97 -18.82 -10.39
CA VAL A 34 -22.62 -17.83 -9.51
C VAL A 34 -22.08 -17.89 -8.09
N LEU A 35 -21.84 -19.10 -7.56
CA LEU A 35 -21.27 -19.28 -6.23
C LEU A 35 -19.85 -18.69 -6.12
N ILE A 36 -19.01 -18.90 -7.13
CA ILE A 36 -17.64 -18.34 -7.18
C ILE A 36 -17.67 -16.81 -7.20
N VAL A 37 -18.55 -16.21 -8.02
CA VAL A 37 -18.68 -14.74 -8.08
C VAL A 37 -19.11 -14.17 -6.73
N ASN A 38 -20.06 -14.82 -6.05
CA ASN A 38 -20.51 -14.39 -4.72
C ASN A 38 -19.40 -14.53 -3.65
N ILE A 39 -18.59 -15.59 -3.68
CA ILE A 39 -17.46 -15.77 -2.77
C ILE A 39 -16.39 -14.68 -2.99
N GLN A 40 -16.07 -14.35 -4.25
CA GLN A 40 -15.09 -13.30 -4.58
C GLN A 40 -15.60 -11.91 -4.17
N TYR A 41 -16.89 -11.64 -4.37
CA TYR A 41 -17.51 -10.39 -3.96
C TYR A 41 -17.42 -10.21 -2.43
N ASP A 42 -17.70 -11.27 -1.67
CA ASP A 42 -17.67 -11.26 -0.21
C ASP A 42 -16.23 -11.17 0.35
N TYR A 43 -15.24 -11.74 -0.35
CA TYR A 43 -13.82 -11.58 0.00
C TYR A 43 -13.33 -10.13 -0.17
N SER A 44 -13.95 -9.35 -1.07
CA SER A 44 -13.60 -7.94 -1.29
C SER A 44 -14.31 -6.97 -0.33
N THR A 45 -15.43 -7.35 0.30
CA THR A 45 -16.24 -6.41 1.12
C THR A 45 -16.28 -6.71 2.62
N ASN A 46 -15.77 -7.86 3.07
CA ASN A 46 -15.77 -8.23 4.49
C ASN A 46 -14.41 -8.11 5.21
N ASN A 47 -13.54 -7.21 4.76
CA ASN A 47 -12.46 -6.71 5.62
C ASN A 47 -12.86 -5.39 6.28
N SER A 48 -14.09 -5.32 6.79
CA SER A 48 -14.54 -4.23 7.66
C SER A 48 -14.48 -4.74 9.09
N ASN A 49 -13.26 -4.92 9.62
CA ASN A 49 -13.09 -4.97 11.07
C ASN A 49 -13.50 -3.59 11.60
N SER A 50 -14.73 -3.50 12.13
CA SER A 50 -15.18 -2.34 12.89
C SER A 50 -14.37 -2.28 14.18
N ILE A 51 -13.22 -1.62 14.13
CA ILE A 51 -12.46 -1.24 15.31
C ILE A 51 -13.12 0.04 15.80
N GLU A 52 -13.85 -0.03 16.92
CA GLU A 52 -14.05 1.15 17.75
C GLU A 52 -12.67 1.59 18.27
N GLU A 53 -11.95 2.36 17.45
CA GLU A 53 -10.68 2.96 17.80
C GLU A 53 -10.95 4.07 18.83
N LYS A 54 -10.95 3.68 20.11
CA LYS A 54 -10.66 4.62 21.18
C LYS A 54 -9.17 4.97 21.09
N ASN A 55 -8.83 5.83 20.13
CA ASN A 55 -7.49 6.38 19.93
C ASN A 55 -7.11 7.26 21.10
N SER A 56 -6.66 6.64 22.19
CA SER A 56 -5.85 7.33 23.20
C SER A 56 -4.42 7.43 22.67
N TYR A 57 -4.19 8.39 21.77
CA TYR A 57 -2.85 8.90 21.54
C TYR A 57 -2.35 9.45 22.89
N THR A 58 -1.45 8.73 23.56
CA THR A 58 -0.59 9.37 24.55
C THR A 58 0.50 10.07 23.76
N PRO A 59 0.56 11.41 23.74
CA PRO A 59 1.64 12.12 23.06
C PRO A 59 2.98 11.59 23.59
N ASN A 60 3.88 11.22 22.68
CA ASN A 60 5.25 10.90 23.04
C ASN A 60 5.83 12.06 23.88
N LYS A 61 6.63 11.66 24.88
CA LYS A 61 7.44 12.49 25.77
C LYS A 61 7.65 13.92 25.25
N ILE A 62 6.98 14.89 25.86
CA ILE A 62 7.16 16.31 25.56
C ILE A 62 8.57 16.70 26.06
N TYR A 63 9.50 16.86 25.13
CA TYR A 63 10.78 17.52 25.43
C TYR A 63 10.48 19.02 25.61
N THR A 64 10.34 19.47 26.85
CA THR A 64 10.26 20.91 27.17
C THR A 64 11.67 21.51 27.13
N SER A 65 12.33 21.52 25.97
CA SER A 65 13.35 22.52 25.72
C SER A 65 12.60 23.82 25.48
N ASN A 66 12.82 24.83 26.32
CA ASN A 66 12.36 26.20 26.05
C ASN A 66 12.92 26.59 24.66
N PRO A 67 12.10 26.70 23.58
CA PRO A 67 12.65 26.92 22.26
C PRO A 67 12.97 28.42 22.15
N THR A 68 14.19 28.80 22.53
CA THR A 68 14.67 30.18 22.27
C THR A 68 14.91 30.39 20.76
N GLU A 69 14.93 29.33 19.95
CA GLU A 69 14.87 29.41 18.50
C GLU A 69 13.96 28.29 17.96
N ALA A 70 13.05 28.64 17.05
CA ALA A 70 12.35 27.64 16.27
C ALA A 70 13.37 26.84 15.45
N VAL A 71 13.27 25.51 15.48
CA VAL A 71 13.95 24.69 14.48
C VAL A 71 13.20 24.90 13.17
N ASN A 72 13.80 25.68 12.28
CA ASN A 72 13.19 26.07 11.02
C ASN A 72 13.94 25.33 9.90
N VAL A 73 13.53 24.08 9.65
CA VAL A 73 13.91 23.32 8.45
C VAL A 73 12.63 23.06 7.70
N CYS A 74 12.63 23.28 6.39
CA CYS A 74 11.44 23.27 5.56
C CYS A 74 11.54 22.17 4.51
N ILE A 75 10.43 21.53 4.20
CA ILE A 75 10.27 20.82 2.93
C ILE A 75 9.90 21.88 1.90
N THR A 76 10.71 22.03 0.85
CA THR A 76 10.56 23.09 -0.17
C THR A 76 9.94 22.58 -1.46
N GLU A 77 10.19 21.33 -1.82
CA GLU A 77 9.60 20.68 -2.99
C GLU A 77 9.34 19.19 -2.73
N ILE A 78 8.31 18.66 -3.39
CA ILE A 78 7.96 17.25 -3.40
C ILE A 78 7.65 16.91 -4.87
N TYR A 79 8.35 15.93 -5.41
CA TYR A 79 8.10 15.39 -6.74
C TYR A 79 7.50 13.98 -6.63
N VAL A 80 6.32 13.81 -7.22
CA VAL A 80 5.58 12.55 -7.26
C VAL A 80 5.03 12.37 -8.67
N ASP A 81 5.41 11.28 -9.33
CA ASP A 81 4.92 10.95 -10.67
C ASP A 81 4.43 9.49 -10.80
N GLY A 82 4.45 8.72 -9.71
CA GLY A 82 4.05 7.32 -9.67
C GLY A 82 5.07 6.37 -10.30
N SER A 83 6.29 6.84 -10.54
CA SER A 83 7.46 6.02 -10.84
C SER A 83 8.37 5.87 -9.62
N ASP A 84 9.49 5.18 -9.75
CA ASP A 84 10.51 5.05 -8.69
C ASP A 84 11.44 6.29 -8.64
N TRP A 85 11.04 7.44 -9.20
CA TRP A 85 11.85 8.67 -9.26
C TRP A 85 11.28 9.78 -8.36
N GLU A 86 10.65 9.39 -7.25
CA GLU A 86 10.03 10.31 -6.31
C GLU A 86 11.08 10.88 -5.36
N TRP A 87 10.96 12.17 -5.02
CA TRP A 87 11.90 12.83 -4.13
C TRP A 87 11.26 14.00 -3.37
N ILE A 88 11.90 14.37 -2.27
CA ILE A 88 11.61 15.57 -1.49
C ILE A 88 12.87 16.43 -1.35
N GLU A 89 12.69 17.74 -1.33
CA GLU A 89 13.74 18.71 -1.04
C GLU A 89 13.54 19.30 0.35
N ILE A 90 14.61 19.32 1.14
CA ILE A 90 14.67 19.83 2.50
C ILE A 90 15.70 20.96 2.58
N TYR A 91 15.29 22.09 3.14
CA TYR A 91 16.11 23.30 3.23
C TYR A 91 16.24 23.79 4.67
N ASN A 92 17.47 24.17 5.07
CA ASN A 92 17.72 24.90 6.31
C ASN A 92 17.86 26.42 6.04
N PRO A 93 16.80 27.24 6.26
CA PRO A 93 16.87 28.70 6.17
C PRO A 93 17.70 29.39 7.25
N LYS A 94 18.20 28.68 8.25
CA LYS A 94 18.96 29.30 9.34
C LYS A 94 20.38 29.65 8.90
N ASP A 95 20.99 30.56 9.65
CA ASP A 95 22.42 30.90 9.59
C ASP A 95 23.29 29.94 10.45
N THR A 96 22.67 28.92 11.04
CA THR A 96 23.28 27.92 11.91
C THR A 96 22.93 26.51 11.45
N ALA A 97 23.82 25.55 11.72
CA ALA A 97 23.56 24.15 11.43
C ALA A 97 22.46 23.59 12.34
N VAL A 98 21.61 22.73 11.79
CA VAL A 98 20.56 22.01 12.53
C VAL A 98 20.98 20.55 12.68
N ASP A 99 21.03 20.05 13.92
CA ASP A 99 21.21 18.63 14.21
C ASP A 99 19.94 17.87 13.85
N VAL A 100 20.08 16.90 12.96
CA VAL A 100 19.00 16.07 12.41
C VAL A 100 19.25 14.58 12.64
N THR A 101 20.18 14.23 13.54
CA THR A 101 20.60 12.84 13.80
C THR A 101 19.44 11.90 14.13
N ASN A 102 18.38 12.41 14.78
CA ASN A 102 17.20 11.63 15.18
C ASN A 102 15.95 11.96 14.34
N TRP A 103 16.12 12.55 13.16
CA TRP A 103 15.01 12.90 12.28
C TRP A 103 14.64 11.72 11.39
N GLU A 104 13.36 11.66 11.06
CA GLU A 104 12.79 10.70 10.15
C GLU A 104 11.77 11.37 9.22
N ILE A 105 11.69 10.87 7.99
CA ILE A 105 10.58 11.11 7.07
C ILE A 105 9.61 9.96 7.26
N VAL A 106 8.34 10.28 7.44
CA VAL A 106 7.27 9.31 7.66
C VAL A 106 6.19 9.55 6.62
N ASP A 107 5.86 8.53 5.83
CA ASP A 107 4.68 8.58 4.98
C ASP A 107 3.43 8.32 5.83
N GLY A 108 2.46 9.23 5.70
CA GLY A 108 1.20 9.24 6.43
C GLY A 108 0.12 8.36 5.80
N GLY A 109 0.49 7.31 5.06
CA GLY A 109 -0.40 6.43 4.31
C GLY A 109 -1.64 5.96 5.08
N TYR A 110 -2.72 5.67 4.35
CA TYR A 110 -4.02 5.26 4.90
C TYR A 110 -3.92 3.97 5.73
N GLY A 111 -3.83 4.12 7.05
CA GLY A 111 -3.74 3.04 8.04
C GLY A 111 -2.76 3.42 9.13
N SER A 112 -3.21 3.44 10.38
CA SER A 112 -2.65 4.14 11.56
C SER A 112 -1.21 3.81 12.01
N SER A 113 -0.34 3.26 11.16
CA SER A 113 1.10 3.18 11.41
C SER A 113 1.80 3.96 10.30
N GLY A 114 2.07 5.25 10.53
CA GLY A 114 3.00 5.98 9.68
C GLY A 114 4.25 5.14 9.51
N GLN A 115 4.61 4.83 8.27
CA GLN A 115 5.79 4.05 8.00
C GLN A 115 6.94 5.04 7.93
N THR A 116 7.97 4.82 8.76
CA THR A 116 9.23 5.54 8.61
C THR A 116 9.78 5.18 7.23
N GLU A 117 9.80 6.17 6.35
CA GLU A 117 10.32 6.02 4.99
C GLU A 117 11.86 6.10 5.03
N VAL A 118 12.39 7.10 5.72
CA VAL A 118 13.84 7.31 5.83
C VAL A 118 14.19 7.85 7.21
N ARG A 119 15.15 7.24 7.89
CA ARG A 119 15.83 7.88 9.03
C ARG A 119 17.10 8.55 8.55
N PHE A 120 17.35 9.77 9.01
CA PHE A 120 18.52 10.52 8.56
C PHE A 120 19.83 9.87 9.04
N SER A 121 19.80 9.17 10.17
CA SER A 121 20.92 8.35 10.65
C SER A 121 21.28 7.21 9.69
N ASP A 122 20.29 6.62 9.02
CA ASP A 122 20.48 5.43 8.18
C ASP A 122 21.21 5.81 6.88
N ILE A 123 21.11 7.08 6.49
CA ILE A 123 21.78 7.71 5.36
C ILE A 123 23.01 8.54 5.76
N GLY A 124 23.44 8.47 7.03
CA GLY A 124 24.61 9.21 7.53
C GLY A 124 24.44 10.72 7.67
N LEU A 125 23.22 11.24 7.52
CA LEU A 125 22.90 12.66 7.67
C LEU A 125 22.66 13.01 9.15
N THR A 126 23.61 13.70 9.77
CA THR A 126 23.53 14.09 11.20
C THR A 126 23.31 15.59 11.38
N SER A 127 23.60 16.41 10.38
CA SER A 127 23.36 17.85 10.42
C SER A 127 23.07 18.43 9.04
N ILE A 128 22.19 19.44 8.98
CA ILE A 128 22.00 20.29 7.80
C ILE A 128 22.59 21.67 8.11
N GLY A 129 23.63 22.05 7.39
CA GLY A 129 24.32 23.33 7.54
C GLY A 129 23.48 24.55 7.13
N PRO A 130 23.96 25.78 7.41
CA PRO A 130 23.27 27.00 7.05
C PRO A 130 23.02 27.11 5.55
N GLY A 131 21.78 27.39 5.15
CA GLY A 131 21.42 27.54 3.75
C GLY A 131 21.51 26.27 2.90
N GLN A 132 21.77 25.10 3.51
CA GLN A 132 21.90 23.86 2.76
C GLN A 132 20.55 23.31 2.33
N VAL A 133 20.56 22.72 1.14
CA VAL A 133 19.45 22.00 0.51
C VAL A 133 19.84 20.54 0.40
N ILE A 134 18.95 19.65 0.80
CA ILE A 134 19.11 18.19 0.77
C ILE A 134 17.98 17.62 -0.07
N MET A 135 18.30 16.80 -1.06
CA MET A 135 17.31 16.00 -1.79
C MET A 135 17.33 14.57 -1.27
N ILE A 136 16.14 14.01 -1.00
CA ILE A 136 15.98 12.63 -0.55
C ILE A 136 14.94 11.99 -1.47
N GLY A 137 15.33 10.94 -2.19
CA GLY A 137 14.49 10.23 -3.14
C GLY A 137 15.11 8.89 -3.50
N ASP A 138 14.35 8.09 -4.24
CA ASP A 138 14.80 6.78 -4.71
C ASP A 138 15.74 6.91 -5.92
N ASP A 139 16.81 6.10 -5.99
CA ASP A 139 17.77 6.07 -7.10
C ASP A 139 17.63 4.75 -7.87
N TRP A 140 17.13 4.84 -9.10
CA TRP A 140 17.04 3.70 -10.03
C TRP A 140 18.39 3.00 -10.29
N ALA A 141 19.53 3.63 -10.03
CA ALA A 141 20.85 3.07 -10.32
C ALA A 141 21.40 2.11 -9.26
N ASN A 142 20.81 2.00 -8.07
CA ASN A 142 21.37 1.22 -6.98
C ASN A 142 20.32 0.33 -6.30
N THR A 143 20.51 -0.99 -6.36
CA THR A 143 19.54 -2.01 -5.89
C THR A 143 19.39 -2.12 -4.38
N ASP A 144 19.90 -1.14 -3.63
CA ASP A 144 19.88 -1.10 -2.17
C ASP A 144 19.02 0.08 -1.73
N TYR A 145 17.90 -0.24 -1.07
CA TYR A 145 16.76 0.61 -0.65
C TYR A 145 17.10 1.84 0.23
N ASN A 146 18.37 2.22 0.37
CA ASN A 146 18.86 3.24 1.30
C ASN A 146 19.77 4.30 0.65
N ASP A 147 19.69 4.49 -0.67
CA ASP A 147 20.62 5.41 -1.33
C ASP A 147 20.24 6.87 -1.08
N THR A 148 21.17 7.59 -0.49
CA THR A 148 21.06 9.03 -0.30
C THR A 148 21.72 9.71 -1.46
N VAL A 149 20.94 10.39 -2.30
CA VAL A 149 21.53 11.33 -3.25
C VAL A 149 21.88 12.62 -2.49
N THR A 150 23.02 12.61 -1.81
CA THR A 150 23.59 13.84 -1.22
C THR A 150 24.18 14.67 -2.35
N PHE A 151 23.37 15.52 -2.98
CA PHE A 151 23.92 16.62 -3.78
C PHE A 151 24.55 17.62 -2.81
N ALA A 152 25.87 17.56 -2.66
CA ALA A 152 26.63 18.55 -1.93
C ALA A 152 26.34 19.95 -2.50
N SER A 153 26.18 20.90 -1.58
CA SER A 153 25.98 22.35 -1.76
C SER A 153 26.28 22.88 -3.17
N GLY A 154 25.24 23.38 -3.85
CA GLY A 154 25.42 24.27 -4.99
C GLY A 154 26.28 25.47 -4.59
N GLU A 155 27.32 25.73 -5.39
CA GLU A 155 28.09 26.98 -5.40
C GLU A 155 27.23 28.19 -5.78
#